data_AF-A0A1H3J753-F1
#
_entry.id   AF-A0A1H3J753-F1
#
_cell.length_a   1.000
_cell.length_b   1.000
_cell.length_c   1.000
_cell.angle_alpha   90.00
_cell.angle_beta   90.00
_cell.angle_gamma   90.00
#
_symmetry.space_group_name_H-M   'P 1'
#
loop_
_entity.id
_entity.type
_entity.pdbx_description
1 polymer ?
#
loop_
_entity_poly.entity_id
_entity_poly.type
_entity_poly.pdbx_seq_one_letter_code
_entity_poly.pdbx_strand_id
1 'polypeptide(L)' 'MTNASEARIACSRQTRQLVKAKKRGGESYDELLQKMTRQYDPSENLEVDE' A
#
# COMPACT_ATOMS: atom_id res chain seq x y z
N MET A 1 -16.09 -17.05 3.83
CA MET A 1 -14.62 -17.08 3.98
C MET A 1 -14.03 -16.89 2.60
N THR A 2 -13.49 -15.72 2.29
CA THR A 2 -12.81 -15.48 1.00
C THR A 2 -11.42 -16.09 1.08
N ASN A 3 -11.14 -17.07 0.22
CA ASN A 3 -9.83 -17.71 0.03
C ASN A 3 -8.81 -16.72 -0.58
N ALA A 4 -8.53 -15.61 0.10
CA ALA A 4 -7.37 -14.81 -0.22
C ALA A 4 -6.19 -15.45 0.52
N SER A 5 -5.24 -16.02 -0.20
CA SER A 5 -3.97 -16.47 0.37
C SER A 5 -3.32 -15.28 1.07
N GLU A 6 -3.42 -15.21 2.40
CA GLU A 6 -2.92 -14.08 3.18
C GLU A 6 -1.39 -13.99 3.04
N ALA A 7 -0.91 -12.95 2.36
CA ALA A 7 0.51 -12.67 2.19
C ALA A 7 0.99 -11.63 3.21
N ARG A 8 2.26 -11.71 3.63
CA ARG A 8 2.89 -10.74 4.52
C ARG A 8 3.92 -9.90 3.77
N ILE A 9 3.79 -8.58 3.86
CA ILE A 9 4.76 -7.63 3.31
C ILE A 9 5.55 -7.05 4.48
N ALA A 10 6.84 -7.37 4.55
CA ALA A 10 7.73 -6.76 5.52
C ALA A 10 7.92 -5.28 5.19
N CYS A 11 7.76 -4.41 6.18
CA CYS A 11 7.99 -2.98 6.04
C CYS A 11 8.58 -2.41 7.33
N SER A 12 9.19 -1.23 7.24
CA SER A 12 9.66 -0.53 8.42
C SER A 12 8.49 -0.15 9.34
N ARG A 13 8.78 0.03 10.63
CA ARG A 13 7.77 0.51 11.59
C ARG A 13 7.17 1.85 11.18
N GLN A 14 8.00 2.73 10.62
CA GLN A 14 7.58 4.04 10.13
C GLN A 14 6.63 3.91 8.93
N THR A 15 6.96 3.08 7.94
CA THR A 15 6.09 2.81 6.79
C THR A 15 4.74 2.27 7.24
N ARG A 16 4.73 1.33 8.20
CA ARG A 16 3.49 0.81 8.77
C ARG A 16 2.63 1.90 9.42
N GLN A 17 3.24 2.84 10.14
CA GLN A 17 2.52 3.98 10.74
C GLN A 17 1.93 4.90 9.68
N LEU A 18 2.69 5.20 8.62
CA LEU A 18 2.21 6.02 7.50
C LEU A 18 0.99 5.39 6.82
N VAL A 19 1.07 4.10 6.47
CA VAL A 19 -0.05 3.39 5.84
C VAL A 19 -1.25 3.35 6.78
N LYS A 20 -1.05 3.07 8.08
CA LYS A 20 -2.13 3.09 9.08
C LYS A 20 -2.82 4.46 9.18
N ALA A 21 -2.07 5.56 9.10
CA ALA A 21 -2.62 6.90 9.17
C ALA A 21 -3.46 7.29 7.94
N LYS A 22 -3.22 6.66 6.78
CA LYS A 22 -4.00 6.90 5.55
C LYS A 22 -5.33 6.14 5.50
N LYS A 23 -5.48 5.13 6.37
CA LYS A 23 -6.66 4.29 6.47
C LYS A 23 -7.87 5.09 6.97
N ARG A 24 -9.02 5.01 6.28
CA ARG A 24 -10.26 5.71 6.60
C ARG A 24 -11.40 4.73 6.86
N GLY A 25 -12.30 5.11 7.78
CA GLY A 25 -13.64 4.52 7.89
C GLY A 25 -13.71 2.99 7.89
N GLY A 26 -12.98 2.32 8.78
CA GLY A 26 -13.11 0.87 8.98
C GLY A 26 -12.65 -0.02 7.83
N GLU A 27 -12.03 0.53 6.77
CA GLU A 27 -11.56 -0.26 5.61
C GLU A 27 -10.52 -1.32 6.01
N SER A 28 -10.10 -2.20 5.12
CA SER A 28 -9.00 -3.14 5.32
C SER A 28 -7.68 -2.58 4.78
N TYR A 29 -6.55 -3.20 5.16
CA TYR A 29 -5.27 -2.84 4.54
C TYR A 29 -5.23 -3.21 3.06
N ASP A 30 -5.87 -4.32 2.66
CA ASP A 30 -5.96 -4.73 1.26
C ASP A 30 -6.67 -3.69 0.41
N GLU A 31 -7.83 -3.19 0.86
CA GLU A 31 -8.57 -2.15 0.13
C GLU A 31 -7.76 -0.85 0.00
N LEU A 32 -7.09 -0.44 1.07
CA LEU A 32 -6.23 0.75 1.05
C LEU A 32 -5.06 0.57 0.07
N LEU A 33 -4.34 -0.55 0.16
CA LEU A 33 -3.19 -0.82 -0.71
C LEU A 33 -3.60 -0.93 -2.18
N GLN A 34 -4.72 -1.59 -2.49
CA GLN A 34 -5.25 -1.64 -3.85
C GLN A 34 -5.58 -0.24 -4.39
N LYS A 35 -6.18 0.64 -3.58
CA LYS A 35 -6.45 2.04 -3.97
C LYS A 35 -5.15 2.82 -4.23
N MET A 36 -4.13 2.60 -3.40
CA MET A 36 -2.81 3.22 -3.59
C MET A 36 -2.16 2.73 -4.87
N THR A 37 -2.17 1.42 -5.16
CA THR A 37 -1.61 0.85 -6.39
C THR A 37 -2.29 1.39 -7.64
N ARG A 38 -3.62 1.60 -7.63
CA ARG A 38 -4.34 2.16 -8.79
C ARG A 38 -3.95 3.60 -9.12
N GLN A 39 -3.45 4.36 -8.13
CA GLN A 39 -2.98 5.73 -8.30
C GLN A 39 -1.47 5.80 -8.55
N TYR A 40 -0.76 4.71 -8.29
CA TYR A 40 0.68 4.65 -8.41
C TYR A 40 1.06 4.23 -9.83
N ASP A 41 1.60 5.16 -10.60
CA ASP A 41 2.27 4.86 -11.86
C ASP A 41 3.78 4.76 -11.62
N PRO A 42 4.39 3.56 -11.74
CA PRO A 42 5.83 3.39 -11.58
C PRO A 42 6.66 4.01 -12.70
N SER A 43 6.06 4.30 -13.86
CA SER A 43 6.75 4.88 -15.01
C SER A 43 6.84 6.40 -14.94
N GLU A 44 5.95 7.06 -14.19
CA GLU A 44 5.98 8.52 -13.99
C GLU A 44 7.03 8.97 -12.95
N ASN A 45 7.59 8.05 -12.16
CA ASN A 45 8.58 8.34 -11.11
C ASN A 45 9.95 7.72 -11.37
N LEU A 46 10.33 7.56 -12.64
CA LEU A 46 11.75 7.45 -12.99
C LEU A 46 12.37 8.85 -12.90
N GLU A 47 12.66 9.30 -11.67
CA GLU A 47 13.73 10.27 -11.49
C GLU A 47 15.00 9.59 -12.03
N VAL A 48 15.39 10.00 -13.23
CA VAL A 48 16.67 9.66 -13.84
C VAL A 48 17.71 10.39 -13.01
N ASP A 49 18.37 9.68 -12.09
CA ASP A 49 19.63 10.15 -11.53
C ASP A 49 20.64 10.22 -12.68
N GLU A 50 20.93 11.44 -13.17
CA GLU A 50 22.14 11.75 -13.95
C GLU A 50 23.34 11.98 -13.02
#